data_AF-A0A4W5RDN3-F1
#
_entry.id   AF-A0A4W5RDN3-F1
#
_cell.length_a   1.000
_cell.length_b   1.000
_cell.length_c   1.000
_cell.angle_alpha   90.00
_cell.angle_beta   90.00
_cell.angle_gamma   90.00
#
_symmetry.space_group_name_H-M   'P 1'
#
loop_
_entity.id
_entity.type
_entity.pdbx_description
1 polymer ?
#
loop_
_entity_poly.entity_id
_entity_poly.type
_entity_poly.pdbx_seq_one_letter_code
_entity_poly.pdbx_strand_id
1 'polypeptide(L)'
;MELLQGSVQEILKASVMAGVDVLSQPLGALLDSAKDLSSCLPALVPIGLYLPAPPLYCPQPAPNTQDPSGGFGQLLEGASRHRVSGVLQRVLLLLRSARCSRPAAQWYISHLRRSRHRLDKVFPPFLLHKVLYPAILFLPPSPALCPRTL
;
A
#
# COMPACT_ATOMS: atom_id res chain seq x y z
N MET A 1 -11.07 -19.45 -3.88
CA MET A 1 -9.71 -18.88 -4.04
C MET A 1 -8.62 -19.92 -3.78
N GLU A 2 -8.82 -20.86 -2.84
CA GLU A 2 -7.82 -21.88 -2.49
C GLU A 2 -7.46 -22.84 -3.64
N LEU A 3 -8.43 -23.27 -4.46
CA LEU A 3 -8.18 -24.09 -5.65
C LEU A 3 -7.19 -23.43 -6.63
N LEU A 4 -7.42 -22.16 -6.97
CA LEU A 4 -6.52 -21.41 -7.86
C LEU A 4 -5.13 -21.26 -7.25
N GLN A 5 -5.05 -20.94 -5.95
CA GLN A 5 -3.77 -20.82 -5.25
C GLN A 5 -2.99 -22.13 -5.29
N GLY A 6 -3.66 -23.26 -5.05
CA GLY A 6 -3.10 -24.61 -5.10
C GLY A 6 -2.60 -24.97 -6.50
N SER A 7 -3.40 -24.73 -7.55
CA SER A 7 -2.99 -24.96 -8.94
C SER A 7 -1.76 -24.14 -9.31
N VAL A 8 -1.73 -22.85 -8.96
CA VAL A 8 -0.55 -21.99 -9.19
C VAL A 8 0.64 -22.53 -8.41
N GLN A 9 0.47 -22.94 -7.16
CA GLN A 9 1.56 -23.51 -6.35
C GLN A 9 2.16 -24.77 -6.99
N GLU A 10 1.35 -25.66 -7.55
CA GLU A 10 1.85 -26.85 -8.27
C GLU A 10 2.62 -26.49 -9.54
N ILE A 11 2.14 -25.50 -10.32
CA ILE A 11 2.88 -24.98 -11.49
C ILE A 11 4.24 -24.43 -11.06
N LEU A 12 4.28 -23.67 -9.96
CA LEU A 12 5.53 -23.11 -9.45
C LEU A 12 6.49 -24.20 -8.98
N LYS A 13 6.01 -25.25 -8.30
CA LYS A 13 6.84 -26.41 -7.95
C LYS A 13 7.41 -27.09 -9.20
N ALA A 14 6.57 -27.37 -10.19
CA ALA A 14 6.98 -28.00 -11.44
C ALA A 14 8.04 -27.15 -12.17
N SER A 15 7.88 -25.82 -12.19
CA SER A 15 8.85 -24.91 -12.79
C SER A 15 10.22 -24.96 -12.13
N VAL A 16 10.26 -25.03 -10.80
CA VAL A 16 11.51 -25.18 -10.03
C VAL A 16 12.16 -26.54 -10.30
N MET A 17 11.36 -27.61 -10.35
CA MET A 17 11.85 -28.95 -10.70
C MET A 17 12.43 -28.99 -12.13
N ALA A 18 11.84 -28.24 -13.06
CA ALA A 18 12.29 -28.11 -14.45
C ALA A 18 13.43 -27.08 -14.64
N GLY A 19 13.80 -26.31 -13.60
CA GLY A 19 14.79 -25.24 -13.70
C GLY A 19 14.36 -24.06 -14.57
N VAL A 20 13.06 -23.83 -14.74
CA VAL A 20 12.49 -22.77 -15.58
C VAL A 20 11.93 -21.66 -14.70
N ASP A 21 12.30 -20.40 -14.99
CA ASP A 21 11.68 -19.25 -14.37
C ASP A 21 10.36 -18.90 -15.06
N VAL A 22 9.26 -19.08 -14.32
CA VAL A 22 7.90 -18.71 -14.76
C VAL A 22 7.32 -17.57 -13.92
N LEU A 23 8.08 -17.02 -12.97
CA LEU A 23 7.59 -16.06 -11.98
C LEU A 23 7.98 -14.62 -12.31
N SER A 24 9.22 -14.39 -12.73
CA SER A 24 9.75 -13.02 -12.86
C SER A 24 8.95 -12.18 -13.85
N GLN A 25 8.62 -12.75 -15.02
CA GLN A 25 7.85 -12.06 -16.06
C GLN A 25 6.42 -11.71 -15.61
N PRO A 26 5.57 -12.66 -15.14
CA PRO A 26 4.21 -12.32 -14.74
C PRO A 26 4.16 -11.42 -13.51
N LEU A 27 5.10 -11.59 -12.55
CA LEU A 27 5.19 -10.69 -11.41
C LEU A 27 5.55 -9.26 -11.86
N GLY A 28 6.55 -9.12 -12.74
CA GLY A 28 6.95 -7.83 -13.32
C GLY A 28 5.79 -7.14 -14.04
N ALA A 29 5.12 -7.85 -14.95
CA ALA A 29 3.99 -7.30 -15.69
C ALA A 29 2.83 -6.86 -14.80
N LEU A 30 2.54 -7.59 -13.71
CA LEU A 30 1.52 -7.19 -12.74
C LEU A 30 1.93 -5.94 -11.96
N LEU A 31 3.20 -5.82 -11.58
CA LEU A 31 3.71 -4.65 -10.87
C LEU A 31 3.74 -3.41 -11.76
N ASP A 32 4.17 -3.54 -13.02
CA ASP A 32 4.13 -2.46 -14.01
C ASP A 32 2.69 -2.01 -14.27
N SER A 33 1.76 -2.95 -14.47
CA SER A 33 0.34 -2.62 -14.61
C SER A 33 -0.23 -1.91 -13.38
N ALA A 34 0.14 -2.35 -12.16
CA ALA A 34 -0.29 -1.68 -10.94
C ALA A 34 0.27 -0.25 -10.84
N LYS A 35 1.54 -0.06 -11.24
CA LYS A 35 2.18 1.25 -11.29
C LYS A 35 1.49 2.17 -12.30
N ASP A 36 1.22 1.71 -13.50
CA ASP A 36 0.56 2.50 -14.54
C ASP A 36 -0.85 2.90 -14.10
N LEU A 37 -1.65 1.94 -13.59
CA LEU A 37 -2.99 2.23 -13.09
C LEU A 37 -3.00 3.17 -11.89
N SER A 38 -2.01 3.06 -11.00
CA SER A 38 -1.90 3.93 -9.82
C SER A 38 -1.40 5.33 -10.17
N SER A 39 -0.63 5.49 -11.24
CA SER A 39 -0.17 6.81 -11.71
C SER A 39 -1.31 7.71 -12.18
N CYS A 40 -2.44 7.12 -12.59
CA CYS A 40 -3.65 7.83 -12.99
C CYS A 40 -4.57 8.20 -11.81
N LEU A 41 -4.24 7.78 -10.59
CA LEU A 41 -5.04 8.11 -9.42
C LEU A 41 -4.76 9.55 -8.96
N PRO A 42 -5.80 10.29 -8.52
CA PRO A 42 -5.58 11.58 -7.90
C PRO A 42 -4.76 11.44 -6.62
N ALA A 43 -3.95 12.45 -6.33
CA ALA A 43 -3.10 12.48 -5.14
C ALA A 43 -3.93 12.40 -3.83
N LEU A 44 -5.15 12.94 -3.85
CA LEU A 44 -6.10 12.89 -2.75
C LEU A 44 -7.28 12.00 -3.11
N VAL A 45 -7.78 11.25 -2.13
CA VAL A 45 -9.01 10.45 -2.25
C VAL A 45 -10.21 11.40 -2.07
N PRO A 46 -11.30 11.30 -2.83
CA PRO A 46 -12.54 12.05 -2.63
C PRO A 46 -13.23 11.70 -1.33
N ILE A 47 -13.92 12.68 -0.76
CA ILE A 47 -14.46 12.60 0.60
C ILE A 47 -15.38 11.38 0.88
N GLY A 48 -16.23 11.01 -0.08
CA GLY A 48 -17.12 9.84 0.09
C GLY A 48 -16.51 8.49 -0.34
N LEU A 49 -15.21 8.43 -0.71
CA LEU A 49 -14.45 7.18 -0.82
C LEU A 49 -13.52 6.98 0.37
N TYR A 50 -13.43 7.94 1.29
CA TYR A 50 -12.78 7.67 2.56
C TYR A 50 -13.55 6.57 3.28
N LEU A 51 -12.80 5.68 3.90
CA LEU A 51 -13.38 4.74 4.84
C LEU A 51 -14.16 5.52 5.91
N PRO A 52 -15.29 4.98 6.40
CA PRO A 52 -15.98 5.55 7.56
C PRO A 52 -14.94 5.80 8.66
N ALA A 53 -15.16 6.86 9.44
CA ALA A 53 -14.19 7.46 10.38
C ALA A 53 -13.03 6.53 10.79
N PRO A 54 -11.77 6.97 10.67
CA PRO A 54 -10.63 6.13 10.90
C PRO A 54 -10.66 5.73 12.40
N PRO A 55 -9.97 4.65 12.81
CA PRO A 55 -9.56 4.58 14.20
C PRO A 55 -8.94 5.94 14.59
N LEU A 56 -9.27 6.45 15.79
CA LEU A 56 -9.09 7.82 16.35
C LEU A 56 -7.72 8.53 16.19
N TYR A 57 -6.80 8.01 15.37
CA TYR A 57 -5.45 8.50 15.15
C TYR A 57 -5.23 9.37 13.89
N CYS A 58 -6.23 9.61 13.03
CA CYS A 58 -6.05 10.49 11.86
C CYS A 58 -7.02 11.70 11.91
N PRO A 59 -6.54 12.94 11.72
CA PRO A 59 -7.42 14.08 11.51
C PRO A 59 -8.12 13.92 10.15
N GLN A 60 -9.45 13.71 10.17
CA GLN A 60 -10.23 13.69 8.95
C GLN A 60 -10.58 15.12 8.51
N PRO A 61 -10.56 15.41 7.19
CA PRO A 61 -11.13 16.65 6.70
C PRO A 61 -12.61 16.70 7.10
N ALA A 62 -13.04 17.83 7.67
CA ALA A 62 -14.44 18.02 8.05
C ALA A 62 -15.32 17.85 6.80
N PRO A 63 -16.42 17.08 6.88
CA PRO A 63 -17.32 16.90 5.75
C PRO A 63 -17.89 18.26 5.32
N ASN A 64 -17.78 18.57 4.02
CA ASN A 64 -18.45 19.73 3.44
C ASN A 64 -19.96 19.46 3.43
N THR A 65 -20.73 20.19 4.24
CA THR A 65 -22.19 20.00 4.40
C THR A 65 -22.99 20.47 3.19
N GLN A 66 -22.35 21.00 2.14
CA GLN A 66 -23.01 21.64 0.99
C GLN A 66 -22.99 20.85 -0.32
N ASP A 67 -22.41 19.63 -0.38
CA ASP A 67 -22.35 18.83 -1.63
C ASP A 67 -23.34 17.64 -1.59
N PRO A 68 -24.51 17.74 -2.27
CA PRO A 68 -25.56 16.73 -2.18
C PRO A 68 -25.42 15.58 -3.18
N SER A 69 -24.24 15.34 -3.76
CA SER A 69 -24.10 14.26 -4.73
C SER A 69 -22.69 13.69 -4.75
N GLY A 70 -22.57 12.38 -4.51
CA GLY A 70 -21.40 11.62 -4.93
C GLY A 70 -21.30 11.70 -6.45
N GLY A 71 -20.58 12.71 -6.93
CA GLY A 71 -20.51 13.05 -8.35
C GLY A 71 -19.96 11.90 -9.19
N PHE A 72 -20.22 11.94 -10.49
CA PHE A 72 -19.69 10.98 -11.48
C PHE A 72 -18.18 10.68 -11.31
N GLY A 73 -17.39 11.68 -10.88
CA GLY A 73 -15.96 11.51 -10.58
C GLY A 73 -15.67 10.51 -9.44
N GLN A 74 -16.56 10.40 -8.46
CA GLN A 74 -16.42 9.47 -7.34
C GLN A 74 -16.64 8.00 -7.76
N LEU A 75 -17.59 7.75 -8.66
CA LEU A 75 -17.81 6.45 -9.25
C LEU A 75 -16.63 6.02 -10.13
N LEU A 76 -16.12 6.95 -10.95
CA LEU A 76 -14.97 6.70 -11.81
C LEU A 76 -13.71 6.38 -10.99
N GLU A 77 -13.51 7.10 -9.88
CA GLU A 77 -12.41 6.82 -8.98
C GLU A 77 -12.58 5.51 -8.20
N GLY A 78 -13.80 5.19 -7.75
CA GLY A 78 -14.09 3.88 -7.17
C GLY A 78 -13.71 2.75 -8.13
N ALA A 79 -14.06 2.90 -9.41
CA ALA A 79 -13.71 1.93 -10.45
C ALA A 79 -12.19 1.84 -10.68
N SER A 80 -11.46 2.95 -10.71
CA SER A 80 -10.00 2.94 -10.89
C SER A 80 -9.28 2.30 -9.70
N ARG A 81 -9.68 2.64 -8.47
CA ARG A 81 -9.16 2.01 -7.24
C ARG A 81 -9.48 0.52 -7.17
N HIS A 82 -10.67 0.11 -7.62
CA HIS A 82 -11.04 -1.30 -7.72
C HIS A 82 -10.17 -2.06 -8.73
N ARG A 83 -9.87 -1.46 -9.89
CA ARG A 83 -8.94 -2.04 -10.88
C ARG A 83 -7.55 -2.26 -10.29
N VAL A 84 -7.00 -1.25 -9.60
CA VAL A 84 -5.70 -1.37 -8.91
C VAL A 84 -5.74 -2.49 -7.87
N SER A 85 -6.79 -2.54 -7.04
CA SER A 85 -6.98 -3.61 -6.06
C SER A 85 -7.02 -4.99 -6.72
N GLY A 86 -7.68 -5.15 -7.86
CA GLY A 86 -7.72 -6.41 -8.61
C GLY A 86 -6.34 -6.88 -9.05
N VAL A 87 -5.47 -5.98 -9.53
CA VAL A 87 -4.09 -6.31 -9.89
C VAL A 87 -3.27 -6.68 -8.64
N LEU A 88 -3.39 -5.91 -7.56
CA LEU A 88 -2.69 -6.18 -6.30
C LEU A 88 -3.11 -7.53 -5.69
N GLN A 89 -4.39 -7.90 -5.78
CA GLN A 89 -4.86 -9.22 -5.33
C GLN A 89 -4.21 -10.37 -6.10
N ARG A 90 -3.95 -10.20 -7.41
CA ARG A 90 -3.23 -11.19 -8.22
C ARG A 90 -1.75 -11.26 -7.84
N VAL A 91 -1.10 -10.12 -7.58
CA VAL A 91 0.27 -10.09 -7.03
C VAL A 91 0.34 -10.84 -5.71
N LEU A 92 -0.58 -10.54 -4.77
CA LEU A 92 -0.63 -11.22 -3.47
C LEU A 92 -0.91 -12.72 -3.61
N LEU A 93 -1.76 -13.13 -4.55
CA LEU A 93 -2.00 -14.54 -4.87
C LEU A 93 -0.70 -15.23 -5.30
N LEU A 94 0.05 -14.66 -6.25
CA LEU A 94 1.35 -15.19 -6.68
C LEU A 94 2.34 -15.29 -5.51
N LEU A 95 2.46 -14.23 -4.70
CA LEU A 95 3.37 -14.21 -3.55
C LEU A 95 2.98 -15.24 -2.47
N ARG A 96 1.69 -15.56 -2.34
CA ARG A 96 1.20 -16.61 -1.42
C ARG A 96 1.47 -17.99 -1.96
N SER A 97 1.17 -18.24 -3.24
CA SER A 97 1.48 -19.50 -3.92
C SER A 97 2.98 -19.81 -3.92
N ALA A 98 3.82 -18.79 -4.08
CA ALA A 98 5.29 -18.89 -4.01
C ALA A 98 5.85 -18.89 -2.57
N ARG A 99 5.00 -18.79 -1.53
CA ARG A 99 5.40 -18.67 -0.11
C ARG A 99 6.37 -17.53 0.21
N CYS A 100 6.40 -16.48 -0.61
CA CYS A 100 7.31 -15.34 -0.47
C CYS A 100 6.67 -14.07 0.10
N SER A 101 5.40 -14.12 0.51
CA SER A 101 4.69 -12.97 1.12
C SER A 101 5.41 -12.39 2.34
N ARG A 102 5.89 -13.25 3.27
CA ARG A 102 6.60 -12.83 4.48
C ARG A 102 7.96 -12.19 4.18
N PRO A 103 8.88 -12.83 3.43
CA PRO A 103 10.16 -12.20 3.10
C PRO A 103 9.99 -10.92 2.27
N ALA A 104 9.00 -10.86 1.37
CA ALA A 104 8.68 -9.63 0.62
C ALA A 104 8.25 -8.49 1.57
N ALA A 105 7.36 -8.75 2.52
CA ALA A 105 6.94 -7.76 3.51
C ALA A 105 8.11 -7.29 4.40
N GLN A 106 8.96 -8.22 4.85
CA GLN A 106 10.16 -7.89 5.63
C GLN A 106 11.13 -7.00 4.85
N TRP A 107 11.38 -7.34 3.58
CA TRP A 107 12.20 -6.53 2.69
C TRP A 107 11.63 -5.12 2.54
N TYR A 108 10.33 -4.99 2.28
CA TYR A 108 9.66 -3.70 2.15
C TYR A 108 9.76 -2.84 3.41
N ILE A 109 9.44 -3.41 4.58
CA ILE A 109 9.54 -2.72 5.87
C ILE A 109 10.98 -2.28 6.15
N SER A 110 11.97 -3.14 5.88
CA SER A 110 13.38 -2.79 6.04
C SER A 110 13.80 -1.63 5.12
N HIS A 111 13.24 -1.58 3.91
CA HIS A 111 13.49 -0.52 2.95
C HIS A 111 12.87 0.81 3.43
N LEU A 112 11.61 0.79 3.86
CA LEU A 112 10.94 1.96 4.44
C LEU A 112 11.69 2.52 5.67
N ARG A 113 12.12 1.65 6.58
CA ARG A 113 12.90 2.07 7.77
C ARG A 113 14.20 2.77 7.37
N ARG A 114 14.91 2.23 6.37
CA ARG A 114 16.15 2.85 5.84
C ARG A 114 15.86 4.19 5.19
N SER A 115 14.82 4.30 4.38
CA SER A 115 14.43 5.56 3.74
C SER A 115 14.04 6.62 4.77
N ARG A 116 13.28 6.26 5.80
CA ARG A 116 12.95 7.16 6.92
C ARG A 116 14.20 7.62 7.67
N HIS A 117 15.10 6.69 8.00
CA HIS A 117 16.36 7.05 8.66
C HIS A 117 17.22 8.00 7.82
N ARG A 118 17.22 7.86 6.49
CA ARG A 118 17.88 8.82 5.58
C ARG A 118 17.19 10.20 5.61
N LEU A 119 15.86 10.24 5.63
CA LEU A 119 15.10 11.47 5.72
C LEU A 119 15.34 12.19 7.04
N ASP A 120 15.35 11.48 8.17
CA ASP A 120 15.63 12.05 9.50
C ASP A 120 17.07 12.59 9.61
N LYS A 121 18.02 11.99 8.87
CA LYS A 121 19.41 12.47 8.75
C LYS A 121 19.52 13.78 7.97
N VAL A 122 18.76 13.92 6.89
CA VAL A 122 18.77 15.12 6.03
C VAL A 122 17.94 16.25 6.63
N PHE A 123 16.84 15.89 7.28
CA PHE A 123 15.92 16.81 7.93
C PHE A 123 15.79 16.41 9.41
N PRO A 124 16.69 16.89 10.29
CA PRO A 124 16.51 16.72 11.73
C PRO A 124 15.16 17.33 12.16
N PRO A 125 14.55 16.85 13.27
CA PRO A 125 13.16 17.15 13.64
C PRO A 125 12.80 18.64 13.69
N PHE A 126 13.78 19.52 13.91
CA PHE A 126 13.61 20.98 13.91
C PHE A 126 13.30 21.59 12.53
N LEU A 127 13.68 20.95 11.42
CA LEU A 127 13.39 21.42 10.05
C LEU A 127 12.14 20.76 9.44
N LEU A 128 11.75 19.56 9.90
CA LEU A 128 10.53 18.89 9.42
C LEU A 128 9.26 19.69 9.72
N HIS A 129 9.20 20.32 10.90
CA HIS A 129 8.02 21.06 11.39
C HIS A 129 7.69 22.31 10.57
N LYS A 130 8.67 22.88 9.83
CA LYS A 130 8.48 24.11 9.05
C LYS A 130 8.29 23.91 7.55
N VAL A 131 8.63 22.75 6.99
CA VAL A 131 8.61 22.54 5.52
C VAL A 131 7.83 21.30 5.08
N LEU A 132 7.78 20.24 5.90
CA LEU A 132 7.32 18.91 5.46
C LEU A 132 6.07 18.39 6.19
N TYR A 133 5.64 19.07 7.25
CA TYR A 133 4.42 18.71 8.00
C TYR A 133 3.09 18.83 7.23
N PRO A 134 2.93 19.68 6.19
CA PRO A 134 1.69 19.61 5.40
C PRO A 134 1.67 18.44 4.40
N ALA A 135 2.79 17.75 4.15
CA ALA A 135 2.89 16.74 3.09
C ALA A 135 2.96 15.28 3.57
N ILE A 136 3.36 15.01 4.82
CA ILE A 136 3.58 13.62 5.33
C ILE A 136 2.72 13.35 6.58
N LEU A 137 1.47 13.79 6.57
CA LEU A 137 0.51 13.47 7.63
C LEU A 137 -0.12 12.10 7.37
N PHE A 138 0.70 11.04 7.33
CA PHE A 138 0.24 9.64 7.33
C PHE A 138 1.24 8.67 7.98
N LEU A 139 1.87 9.08 9.09
CA LEU A 139 2.51 8.12 9.99
C LEU A 139 2.42 8.60 11.44
N PRO A 140 1.74 7.86 12.35
CA PRO A 140 1.68 8.25 13.75
C PRO A 140 3.07 8.12 14.40
N PRO A 141 3.37 8.95 15.41
CA PRO A 141 4.57 8.77 16.23
C PRO A 141 4.45 7.45 17.00
N SER A 142 5.55 6.70 17.07
CA SER A 142 5.64 5.50 17.91
C SER A 142 5.73 5.94 19.38
N PRO A 143 4.93 5.37 20.30
CA PRO A 143 5.06 5.68 21.72
C PRO A 143 6.25 4.91 22.28
N ALA A 144 7.38 5.59 22.45
CA ALA A 144 8.45 5.12 23.30
C ALA A 144 8.28 5.73 24.69
N LEU A 145 8.38 4.85 25.70
CA LEU A 145 8.45 5.10 27.15
C LEU A 145 7.15 5.45 27.88
N CYS A 146 6.42 4.39 28.28
CA CYS A 146 5.86 4.36 29.64
C CYS A 146 7.03 4.41 30.65
N PRO A 147 7.10 5.39 31.57
CA PRO A 147 7.88 5.23 32.76
C PRO A 147 7.14 4.24 33.68
N ARG A 148 7.80 3.15 34.04
CA ARG A 148 7.41 2.33 35.18
C ARG A 148 7.44 3.23 36.42
N THR A 149 6.29 3.47 37.03
CA THR A 149 6.20 3.94 38.41
C THR A 149 6.25 2.73 39.35
N LEU A 150 6.97 2.92 40.45
CA LEU A 150 7.17 2.04 41.60
C LEU A 150 5.89 1.37 42.10
#